data_AF-A0A1M5ZXV1-F1
#
_entry.id   AF-A0A1M5ZXV1-F1
#
_cell.length_a   1.000
_cell.length_b   1.000
_cell.length_c   1.000
_cell.angle_alpha   90.00
_cell.angle_beta   90.00
_cell.angle_gamma   90.00
#
_symmetry.space_group_name_H-M   'P 1'
#
loop_
_entity.id
_entity.type
_entity.pdbx_description
1 polymer ?
#
loop_
_entity_poly.entity_id
_entity_poly.type
_entity_poly.pdbx_seq_one_letter_code
_entity_poly.pdbx_strand_id
1 'polypeptide(L)'
;MTMKIIDRHNFLSVVCVSFTLIVCGKLLFEKMIGFTDRFYTENIFTCLGVCVLATFVLAMHYYLQRFPFIPVVIGQYIFLIGVIFALIWIAGNFTDMAPSAYKDMFISVTIPYVIGAAAYYISYFMQIKKANDIFSKLD
;
A
#
# COMPACT_ATOMS: atom_id res chain seq x y z
N MET A 1 19.83 9.17 -14.49
CA MET A 1 19.84 9.44 -13.03
C MET A 1 18.45 9.13 -12.51
N THR A 2 18.21 7.90 -12.07
CA THR A 2 16.86 7.46 -11.67
C THR A 2 16.60 7.94 -10.24
N MET A 3 15.72 8.92 -10.07
CA MET A 3 15.36 9.44 -8.75
C MET A 3 14.79 8.31 -7.88
N LYS A 4 15.33 8.14 -6.67
CA LYS A 4 14.68 7.35 -5.62
C LYS A 4 13.40 8.07 -5.22
N ILE A 5 12.25 7.49 -5.55
CA ILE A 5 10.94 8.04 -5.16
C ILE A 5 10.84 8.08 -3.62
N ILE A 6 11.46 7.12 -2.93
CA ILE A 6 11.55 7.06 -1.47
C ILE A 6 13.03 6.89 -1.07
N ASP A 7 13.51 7.82 -0.26
CA ASP A 7 14.85 7.96 0.28
C ASP A 7 14.78 8.11 1.82
N ARG A 8 15.93 8.12 2.52
CA ARG A 8 15.94 8.22 3.99
C ARG A 8 15.40 9.55 4.52
N HIS A 9 15.52 10.63 3.76
CA HIS A 9 15.05 11.97 4.14
C HIS A 9 13.54 12.14 3.96
N ASN A 10 12.94 11.52 2.94
CA ASN A 10 11.50 11.61 2.69
C ASN A 10 10.68 10.44 3.26
N PHE A 11 11.33 9.36 3.71
CA PHE A 11 10.68 8.16 4.24
C PHE A 11 9.62 8.47 5.31
N LEU A 12 10.02 9.23 6.33
CA LEU A 12 9.16 9.56 7.47
C LEU A 12 7.99 10.45 7.05
N SER A 13 8.22 11.37 6.10
CA SER A 13 7.16 12.19 5.52
C SER A 13 6.14 11.35 4.76
N VAL A 14 6.59 10.36 3.97
CA VAL A 14 5.70 9.45 3.24
C VAL A 14 4.87 8.61 4.20
N VAL A 15 5.49 8.05 5.25
CA VAL A 15 4.78 7.32 6.31
C VAL A 15 3.69 8.19 6.92
N CYS A 16 4.01 9.42 7.33
CA CYS A 16 3.05 10.32 7.97
C CYS A 16 1.88 10.66 7.04
N VAL A 17 2.15 11.01 5.78
CA VAL A 17 1.09 11.35 4.81
C VAL A 17 0.19 10.15 4.54
N SER A 18 0.77 8.97 4.30
CA SER A 18 0.02 7.74 4.08
C SER A 18 -0.81 7.37 5.31
N PHE A 19 -0.23 7.45 6.51
CA PHE A 19 -0.92 7.21 7.77
C PHE A 19 -2.11 8.15 7.95
N THR A 20 -1.92 9.47 7.75
CA THR A 20 -3.00 10.44 7.84
C THR A 20 -4.13 10.15 6.85
N LEU A 21 -3.81 9.83 5.59
CA LEU A 21 -4.81 9.50 4.58
C LEU A 21 -5.60 8.24 4.94
N ILE A 22 -4.92 7.18 5.38
CA ILE A 22 -5.57 5.91 5.72
C ILE A 22 -6.44 6.06 6.97
N VAL A 23 -5.94 6.71 8.02
CA VAL A 23 -6.71 6.95 9.25
C VAL A 23 -7.91 7.83 8.93
N CYS A 24 -7.74 8.99 8.28
CA CYS A 24 -8.85 9.86 7.90
C CYS A 24 -9.89 9.12 7.04
N GLY A 25 -9.45 8.29 6.09
CA GLY A 25 -10.33 7.45 5.28
C GLY A 25 -11.13 6.45 6.13
N LYS A 26 -10.48 5.76 7.06
CA LYS A 26 -11.14 4.82 8.00
C LYS A 26 -12.18 5.55 8.85
N LEU A 27 -11.83 6.70 9.42
CA LEU A 27 -12.72 7.52 10.24
C LEU A 27 -13.98 7.95 9.50
N LEU A 28 -13.82 8.43 8.25
CA LEU A 28 -14.95 8.82 7.40
C LEU A 28 -15.84 7.62 7.07
N PHE A 29 -15.23 6.47 6.75
CA PHE A 29 -15.96 5.24 6.42
C PHE A 29 -16.76 4.70 7.61
N GLU A 30 -16.16 4.67 8.80
CA GLU A 30 -16.84 4.32 10.06
C GLU A 30 -18.04 5.23 10.31
N LYS A 31 -17.86 6.55 10.13
CA LYS A 31 -18.92 7.54 10.30
C LYS A 31 -20.08 7.33 9.32
N MET A 32 -19.80 6.94 8.08
CA MET A 32 -20.82 6.68 7.06
C MET A 32 -21.66 5.44 7.35
N ILE A 33 -21.06 4.41 7.95
CA ILE A 33 -21.71 3.12 8.24
C ILE A 33 -22.35 3.10 9.63
N GLY A 34 -22.07 4.10 10.46
CA GLY A 34 -22.57 4.16 11.84
C GLY A 34 -21.92 3.12 12.76
N PHE A 35 -20.79 2.54 12.33
CA PHE A 35 -20.03 1.58 13.11
C PHE A 35 -18.98 2.32 13.95
N THR A 36 -18.88 2.00 15.23
CA THR A 36 -17.85 2.56 16.13
C THR A 36 -16.95 1.43 16.59
N ASP A 37 -15.69 1.52 16.21
CA ASP A 37 -14.68 0.52 16.52
C ASP A 37 -14.33 0.55 18.03
N ARG A 38 -14.46 -0.60 18.70
CA ARG A 38 -14.27 -0.72 20.15
C ARG A 38 -12.79 -0.74 20.56
N PHE A 39 -11.89 -1.06 19.62
CA PHE A 39 -10.43 -1.18 19.83
C PHE A 39 -9.66 -0.07 19.11
N TYR A 40 -10.15 1.17 19.23
CA TYR A 40 -9.69 2.32 18.46
C TYR A 40 -8.18 2.55 18.53
N THR A 41 -7.63 2.57 19.74
CA THR A 41 -6.22 2.89 19.99
C THR A 41 -5.30 1.85 19.37
N GLU A 42 -5.61 0.56 19.55
CA GLU A 42 -4.81 -0.54 19.00
C GLU A 42 -4.86 -0.57 17.47
N ASN A 43 -6.03 -0.29 16.87
CA ASN A 43 -6.18 -0.24 15.42
C ASN A 43 -5.44 0.94 14.79
N ILE A 44 -5.35 2.09 15.46
CA ILE A 44 -4.55 3.23 14.99
C ILE A 44 -3.05 2.90 15.03
N PHE A 45 -2.53 2.33 16.11
CA PHE A 45 -1.11 1.95 16.19
C PHE A 45 -0.74 0.84 15.20
N THR A 46 -1.65 -0.11 14.98
CA THR A 46 -1.49 -1.15 13.96
C THR A 46 -1.44 -0.53 12.56
N CYS A 47 -2.29 0.45 12.29
CA CYS A 47 -2.28 1.19 11.03
C CYS A 47 -0.96 1.94 10.82
N LEU A 48 -0.42 2.59 11.86
CA LEU A 48 0.90 3.24 11.81
C LEU A 48 2.01 2.23 11.49
N GLY A 49 2.03 1.08 12.18
CA GLY A 49 2.99 0.02 11.93
C GLY A 49 2.94 -0.50 10.49
N VAL A 50 1.74 -0.69 9.95
CA VAL A 50 1.54 -1.11 8.56
C VAL A 50 1.94 -0.01 7.57
N CYS A 51 1.72 1.27 7.88
CA CYS A 51 2.21 2.37 7.04
C CYS A 51 3.74 2.36 6.96
N VAL A 52 4.42 2.25 8.11
CA VAL A 52 5.89 2.13 8.15
C VAL A 52 6.37 0.93 7.31
N LEU A 53 5.71 -0.21 7.47
CA LEU A 53 6.08 -1.44 6.79
C LEU A 53 5.84 -1.35 5.28
N ALA A 54 4.70 -0.83 4.86
CA ALA A 54 4.38 -0.59 3.46
C ALA A 54 5.37 0.39 2.82
N THR A 55 5.67 1.51 3.48
CA THR A 55 6.68 2.46 2.98
C THR A 55 8.07 1.83 2.91
N PHE A 56 8.43 0.95 3.85
CA PHE A 56 9.69 0.20 3.82
C PHE A 56 9.77 -0.76 2.63
N VAL A 57 8.73 -1.56 2.41
CA VAL A 57 8.64 -2.47 1.25
C VAL A 57 8.71 -1.68 -0.05
N LEU A 58 8.06 -0.51 -0.11
CA LEU A 58 8.09 0.37 -1.27
C LEU A 58 9.45 1.03 -1.47
N ALA A 59 10.16 1.40 -0.41
CA ALA A 59 11.53 1.90 -0.48
C ALA A 59 12.51 0.83 -1.01
N MET A 60 12.25 -0.46 -0.72
CA MET A 60 13.01 -1.57 -1.30
C MET A 60 12.82 -1.72 -2.82
N HIS A 61 11.75 -1.15 -3.41
CA HIS A 61 11.51 -1.20 -4.86
C HIS A 61 12.73 -0.77 -5.68
N TYR A 62 13.48 0.22 -5.18
CA TYR A 62 14.69 0.72 -5.84
C TYR A 62 15.71 -0.39 -6.15
N TYR A 63 15.89 -1.34 -5.23
CA TYR A 63 16.83 -2.45 -5.43
C TYR A 63 16.30 -3.50 -6.42
N LEU A 64 14.99 -3.53 -6.63
CA LEU A 64 14.32 -4.45 -7.55
C LEU A 64 14.10 -3.83 -8.95
N GLN A 65 14.53 -2.60 -9.21
CA GLN A 65 14.40 -1.93 -10.53
C GLN A 65 15.14 -2.66 -11.66
N ARG A 66 16.00 -3.64 -11.34
CA ARG A 66 16.63 -4.51 -12.35
C ARG A 66 15.64 -5.48 -13.00
N PHE A 67 14.50 -5.72 -12.37
CA PHE A 67 13.45 -6.64 -12.83
C PHE A 67 12.30 -5.89 -13.50
N PRO A 68 11.53 -6.55 -14.38
CA PRO A 68 10.31 -5.99 -14.95
C PRO A 68 9.33 -5.54 -13.85
N PHE A 69 8.68 -4.40 -14.06
CA PHE A 69 7.82 -3.74 -13.07
C PHE A 69 6.72 -4.66 -12.51
N ILE A 70 6.06 -5.45 -13.36
CA ILE A 70 4.90 -6.27 -12.98
C ILE A 70 5.28 -7.34 -11.93
N PRO A 71 6.29 -8.21 -12.15
CA PRO A 71 6.75 -9.13 -11.12
C PRO A 71 7.20 -8.47 -9.82
N VAL A 72 7.81 -7.29 -9.89
CA VAL A 72 8.26 -6.56 -8.69
C VAL A 72 7.06 -6.12 -7.86
N VAL A 73 6.06 -5.53 -8.50
CA VAL A 73 4.81 -5.12 -7.84
C VAL A 73 4.09 -6.34 -7.25
N ILE A 74 3.95 -7.44 -8.00
CA ILE A 74 3.31 -8.64 -7.46
C ILE A 74 4.10 -9.20 -6.27
N GLY A 75 5.43 -9.25 -6.36
CA GLY A 75 6.30 -9.71 -5.28
C GLY A 75 6.22 -8.84 -4.03
N GLN A 76 6.22 -7.51 -4.19
CA GLN A 76 6.06 -6.57 -3.09
C GLN A 76 4.71 -6.73 -2.38
N TYR A 77 3.63 -6.97 -3.13
CA TYR A 77 2.32 -7.25 -2.55
C TYR A 77 2.30 -8.55 -1.74
N ILE A 78 2.78 -9.65 -2.33
CA ILE A 78 2.83 -10.96 -1.66
C ILE A 78 3.67 -10.87 -0.39
N PHE A 79 4.82 -10.19 -0.47
CA PHE A 79 5.66 -9.96 0.70
C PHE A 79 4.95 -9.12 1.77
N LEU A 80 4.32 -8.01 1.38
CA LEU A 80 3.57 -7.14 2.29
C LEU A 80 2.45 -7.90 3.02
N ILE A 81 1.60 -8.62 2.28
CA ILE A 81 0.52 -9.42 2.86
C ILE A 81 1.08 -10.54 3.75
N GLY A 82 2.13 -11.23 3.30
CA GLY A 82 2.77 -12.30 4.08
C GLY A 82 3.30 -11.78 5.42
N VAL A 83 3.95 -10.62 5.43
CA VAL A 83 4.45 -10.00 6.66
C VAL A 83 3.30 -9.54 7.57
N ILE A 84 2.25 -8.95 7.01
CA ILE A 84 1.06 -8.54 7.78
C ILE A 84 0.40 -9.75 8.43
N PHE A 85 0.21 -10.86 7.71
CA PHE A 85 -0.37 -12.08 8.27
C PHE A 85 0.54 -12.70 9.33
N ALA A 86 1.85 -12.67 9.16
CA ALA A 86 2.80 -13.11 10.18
C ALA A 86 2.72 -12.24 11.44
N LEU A 87 2.55 -10.92 11.30
CA LEU A 87 2.37 -10.02 12.44
C LEU A 87 1.06 -10.28 13.18
N ILE A 88 -0.05 -10.49 12.46
CA ILE A 88 -1.34 -10.88 13.05
C ILE A 88 -1.19 -12.20 13.79
N TRP A 89 -0.50 -13.18 13.21
CA TRP A 89 -0.25 -14.47 13.86
C TRP A 89 0.59 -14.31 15.13
N ILE A 90 1.67 -13.55 15.10
CA ILE A 90 2.51 -13.28 16.28
C ILE A 90 1.69 -12.57 17.35
N ALA A 91 1.03 -11.46 17.02
CA ALA A 91 0.30 -10.69 18.00
C ALA A 91 -0.95 -11.43 18.54
N GLY A 92 -1.56 -12.33 17.75
CA GLY A 92 -2.61 -13.24 18.22
C GLY A 92 -2.15 -14.26 19.27
N ASN A 93 -0.83 -14.44 19.48
CA ASN A 93 -0.32 -15.22 20.62
C ASN A 93 -0.24 -14.39 21.92
N PHE A 94 -0.35 -13.07 21.84
CA PHE A 94 -0.23 -12.14 22.97
C PHE A 94 -1.54 -11.42 23.30
N THR A 95 -2.43 -11.25 22.33
CA THR A 95 -3.69 -10.51 22.47
C THR A 95 -4.86 -11.24 21.81
N ASP A 96 -6.06 -11.08 22.36
CA ASP A 96 -7.29 -11.58 21.76
C ASP A 96 -7.62 -10.73 20.52
N MET A 97 -7.35 -11.27 19.34
CA MET A 97 -7.69 -10.62 18.08
C MET A 97 -9.11 -10.96 17.64
N ALA A 98 -9.75 -10.00 16.97
CA ALA A 98 -11.03 -10.25 16.33
C ALA A 98 -10.93 -11.43 15.34
N PRO A 99 -11.93 -12.33 15.28
CA PRO A 99 -11.93 -13.46 14.33
C PRO A 99 -11.82 -13.00 12.87
N SER A 100 -12.23 -11.76 12.57
CA SER A 100 -12.16 -11.14 11.25
C SER A 100 -10.85 -10.40 10.96
N ALA A 101 -9.89 -10.33 11.90
CA ALA A 101 -8.68 -9.49 11.78
C ALA A 101 -7.89 -9.75 10.48
N TYR A 102 -7.70 -11.02 10.10
CA TYR A 102 -7.05 -11.37 8.83
C TYR A 102 -7.80 -10.85 7.60
N LYS A 103 -9.12 -10.99 7.60
CA LYS A 103 -9.98 -10.58 6.48
C LYS A 103 -10.03 -9.06 6.36
N ASP A 104 -10.20 -8.38 7.49
CA ASP A 104 -10.30 -6.91 7.54
C ASP A 104 -8.98 -6.29 7.07
N MET A 105 -7.84 -6.83 7.51
CA MET A 105 -6.53 -6.36 7.08
C MET A 105 -6.23 -6.69 5.63
N PHE A 106 -6.61 -7.87 5.15
CA PHE A 106 -6.49 -8.24 3.74
C PHE A 106 -7.24 -7.26 2.85
N ILE A 107 -8.51 -6.97 3.16
CA ILE A 107 -9.33 -6.04 2.37
C ILE A 107 -8.73 -4.63 2.42
N SER A 108 -8.34 -4.17 3.61
CA SER A 108 -7.79 -2.83 3.83
C SER A 108 -6.50 -2.58 3.06
N VAL A 109 -5.66 -3.60 2.87
CA VAL A 109 -4.40 -3.50 2.09
C VAL A 109 -4.64 -3.73 0.60
N THR A 110 -5.48 -4.71 0.25
CA THR A 110 -5.73 -5.11 -1.15
C THR A 110 -6.43 -4.02 -1.94
N ILE A 111 -7.44 -3.35 -1.36
CA ILE A 111 -8.22 -2.32 -2.06
C ILE A 111 -7.31 -1.16 -2.54
N PRO A 112 -6.54 -0.48 -1.67
CA PRO A 112 -5.60 0.57 -2.10
C PRO A 112 -4.56 0.06 -3.09
N TYR A 113 -4.09 -1.18 -2.91
CA TYR A 113 -3.09 -1.78 -3.80
C TYR A 113 -3.60 -1.96 -5.23
N VAL A 114 -4.80 -2.54 -5.37
CA VAL A 114 -5.46 -2.76 -6.67
C VAL A 114 -5.78 -1.42 -7.34
N ILE A 115 -6.25 -0.43 -6.58
CA ILE A 115 -6.49 0.92 -7.10
C ILE A 115 -5.19 1.53 -7.65
N GLY A 116 -4.09 1.43 -6.89
CA GLY A 116 -2.77 1.90 -7.33
C GLY A 116 -2.28 1.19 -8.60
N ALA A 117 -2.43 -0.14 -8.65
CA ALA A 117 -2.06 -0.93 -9.83
C ALA A 117 -2.90 -0.55 -11.06
N ALA A 118 -4.22 -0.39 -10.91
CA ALA A 118 -5.11 0.00 -12.00
C ALA A 118 -4.78 1.40 -12.54
N ALA A 119 -4.59 2.38 -11.66
CA ALA A 119 -4.21 3.74 -12.05
C ALA A 119 -2.87 3.75 -12.81
N TYR A 120 -1.92 2.91 -12.40
CA TYR A 120 -0.64 2.75 -13.10
C TYR A 120 -0.82 2.15 -14.50
N TYR A 121 -1.57 1.05 -14.64
CA TYR A 121 -1.82 0.41 -15.94
C TYR A 121 -2.50 1.34 -16.94
N ILE A 122 -3.50 2.11 -16.47
CA ILE A 122 -4.18 3.12 -17.28
C ILE A 122 -3.16 4.17 -17.76
N SER A 123 -2.36 4.70 -16.84
CA SER A 123 -1.33 5.70 -17.16
C SER A 123 -0.26 5.17 -18.12
N TYR A 124 0.14 3.92 -17.98
CA TYR A 124 1.09 3.25 -18.88
C TYR A 124 0.50 3.06 -20.28
N PHE A 125 -0.74 2.58 -20.38
CA PHE A 125 -1.42 2.41 -21.67
C PHE A 125 -1.64 3.74 -22.39
N MET A 126 -1.97 4.81 -21.65
CA MET A 126 -2.05 6.17 -22.19
C MET A 126 -0.71 6.68 -22.71
N GLN A 127 0.40 6.38 -22.02
CA GLN A 127 1.74 6.74 -22.48
C GLN A 127 2.13 5.99 -23.75
N ILE A 128 1.84 4.69 -23.85
CA ILE A 128 2.05 3.92 -25.08
C ILE A 128 1.22 4.52 -26.22
N LYS A 129 -0.06 4.81 -25.99
CA LYS A 129 -0.93 5.40 -27.02
C LYS A 129 -0.43 6.76 -27.49
N LYS A 130 0.04 7.61 -26.57
CA LYS A 130 0.68 8.90 -26.91
C LYS A 130 1.97 8.71 -27.71
N ALA A 131 2.83 7.78 -27.31
CA ALA A 131 4.07 7.51 -28.03
C ALA A 131 3.77 7.04 -29.46
N ASN A 132 2.81 6.12 -29.62
CA ASN A 132 2.42 5.60 -30.93
C ASN A 132 1.78 6.67 -31.84
N ASP A 133 0.97 7.58 -31.28
CA ASP A 133 0.36 8.70 -32.01
C ASP A 133 1.40 9.73 -32.50
N ILE A 134 2.50 9.90 -31.76
CA ILE A 134 3.64 10.74 -32.18
C ILE A 134 4.38 10.07 -33.34
N PHE A 135 4.68 8.77 -33.23
CA PHE A 135 5.37 8.04 -34.32
C PHE A 135 4.53 8.00 -35.61
N SER A 136 3.21 7.83 -35.53
CA SER A 136 2.33 7.87 -36.70
C SER A 136 2.18 9.25 -37.36
N LYS A 137 2.69 10.31 -36.73
CA LYS A 137 2.71 11.68 -37.29
C LYS A 137 4.09 12.06 -37.83
N LEU A 138 5.10 11.22 -37.66
CA LEU A 138 6.45 11.41 -38.20
C LEU A 138 6.68 10.65 -39.52
N ASP A 139 5.81 9.69 -39.87
CA ASP A 139 5.67 9.11 -41.21
C ASP A 139 4.63 9.89 -42.04
#